data_AF-A0A8J2QJF2-F1
#
_entry.id   AF-A0A8J2QJF2-F1
#
_cell.length_a   1.000
_cell.length_b   1.000
_cell.length_c   1.000
_cell.angle_alpha   90.00
_cell.angle_beta   90.00
_cell.angle_gamma   90.00
#
_symmetry.space_group_name_H-M   'P 1'
#
loop_
_entity.id
_entity.type
_entity.pdbx_description
1 polymer ?
#
loop_
_entity_poly.entity_id
_entity_poly.type
_entity_poly.pdbx_seq_one_letter_code
_entity_poly.pdbx_strand_id
1 'polypeptide(L)'
;MASPDSIHFDKAPVNTQLAEEYLKTKSEIHPRGYKENGSYEMNAFNNKIFFSDIDTEPDRVENVTNISSDKLAFLSDTPLAVLGFVSQSLLCDILNKSKMITIICDKQTAVIGSLFVDLCHEADLLHVKLLIVSDSTNCSKYDLLKVSELSSGCIGVVSNRSDVDSAVDTFLSSSTWYPWRIKKVFIQESALKRFTSAMKWKTRGSGSDVTTCEVSFSREEKLFVLEPGSVRHDSHQLVVLEAYRTVKELLTLLRNERPFAISLWCSDLAETNEIAHHVDSNIVWVNDHANFQGPPRSSQAFYSVIDLFYSSVKVPHLPEMDRLEKLKETWLSRSPEQREAVLMEEAHKHIFASTILEKDFQDNYVRVTDNNVIMGTIFPGGVWLVNFSNKLIDMSVINFVMKGGALLVIHMIDDEDIDEFFKNVNETIELPVVYVKEVQSDGREVNVLWKPCYKHKVIWTNYGTIFAN
;
A
#
# COMPACT_ATOMS: atom_id res chain seq x y z
N MET A 1 -30.25 6.15 -25.35
CA MET A 1 -29.46 5.65 -24.20
C MET A 1 -28.01 5.95 -24.51
N ALA A 2 -27.50 7.04 -23.93
CA ALA A 2 -26.14 7.50 -24.16
C ALA A 2 -25.17 6.69 -23.30
N SER A 3 -24.05 6.28 -23.89
CA SER A 3 -22.93 5.63 -23.22
C SER A 3 -22.45 6.52 -22.06
N PRO A 4 -22.16 5.97 -20.87
CA PRO A 4 -21.41 6.72 -19.88
C PRO A 4 -20.01 6.95 -20.46
N ASP A 5 -19.58 8.21 -20.51
CA ASP A 5 -18.27 8.62 -20.96
C ASP A 5 -17.19 7.91 -20.14
N SER A 6 -16.57 6.89 -20.73
CA SER A 6 -15.36 6.29 -20.20
C SER A 6 -14.25 7.32 -20.28
N ILE A 7 -13.72 7.72 -19.12
CA ILE A 7 -12.44 8.42 -19.04
C ILE A 7 -11.39 7.50 -19.68
N HIS A 8 -11.06 7.77 -20.94
CA HIS A 8 -9.96 7.12 -21.63
C HIS A 8 -8.68 7.73 -21.09
N PHE A 9 -8.04 7.07 -20.12
CA PHE A 9 -6.61 7.27 -19.90
C PHE A 9 -5.93 6.80 -21.18
N ASP A 10 -5.25 7.72 -21.86
CA ASP A 10 -4.59 7.47 -23.13
C ASP A 10 -3.78 6.16 -23.04
N LYS A 11 -4.08 5.23 -23.94
CA LYS A 11 -3.26 4.03 -24.18
C LYS A 11 -1.90 4.37 -24.81
N ALA A 12 -1.53 5.65 -24.85
CA ALA A 12 -0.23 6.06 -25.32
C ALA A 12 0.83 5.54 -24.34
N PRO A 13 1.84 4.79 -24.80
CA PRO A 13 3.01 4.53 -23.96
C PRO A 13 3.53 5.88 -23.44
N VAL A 14 3.88 5.94 -22.16
CA VAL A 14 4.45 7.15 -21.54
C VAL A 14 5.60 7.63 -22.42
N ASN A 15 5.45 8.81 -23.02
CA ASN A 15 6.44 9.34 -23.94
C ASN A 15 7.69 9.74 -23.17
N THR A 16 8.69 8.86 -23.13
CA THR A 16 9.97 9.11 -22.45
C THR A 16 10.88 10.07 -23.24
N GLN A 17 10.57 10.39 -24.50
CA GLN A 17 11.41 11.26 -25.32
C GLN A 17 11.57 12.64 -24.72
N LEU A 18 10.52 13.20 -24.09
CA LEU A 18 10.60 14.49 -23.40
C LEU A 18 11.57 14.44 -22.21
N ALA A 19 11.54 13.38 -21.42
CA ALA A 19 12.49 13.18 -20.31
C ALA A 19 13.93 12.96 -20.84
N GLU A 20 14.09 12.20 -21.91
CA GLU A 20 15.39 11.95 -22.55
C GLU A 20 15.97 13.22 -23.20
N GLU A 21 15.14 14.05 -23.84
CA GLU A 21 15.53 15.36 -24.38
C GLU A 21 15.85 16.37 -23.27
N TYR A 22 15.09 16.34 -22.17
CA TYR A 22 15.38 17.12 -20.98
C TYR A 22 16.76 16.75 -20.40
N LEU A 23 17.08 15.46 -20.30
CA LEU A 23 18.40 14.98 -19.84
C LEU A 23 19.54 15.35 -20.81
N LYS A 24 19.27 15.43 -22.12
CA LYS A 24 20.26 15.84 -23.13
C LYS A 24 20.57 17.34 -23.09
N THR A 25 19.59 18.18 -22.72
CA THR A 25 19.74 19.64 -22.67
C THR A 25 20.35 20.14 -21.36
N LYS A 26 20.37 19.30 -20.33
CA LYS A 26 20.95 19.60 -19.01
C LYS A 26 22.10 18.63 -18.72
N SER A 27 23.27 18.90 -19.30
CA SER A 27 24.50 18.10 -19.13
C SER A 27 24.99 18.02 -17.68
N GLU A 28 24.55 18.96 -16.84
CA GLU A 28 24.76 18.96 -15.40
C GLU A 28 23.43 19.32 -14.73
N ILE A 29 22.77 18.34 -14.11
CA ILE A 29 21.71 18.64 -13.16
C ILE A 29 22.42 18.99 -11.85
N HIS A 30 22.83 20.24 -11.71
CA HIS A 30 23.16 20.73 -10.38
C HIS A 30 21.88 20.66 -9.56
N PRO A 31 21.82 19.92 -8.43
CA PRO A 31 20.82 20.25 -7.43
C PRO A 31 21.01 21.73 -7.16
N ARG A 32 19.98 22.53 -7.47
CA ARG A 32 19.93 23.91 -7.01
C ARG A 32 19.93 23.76 -5.49
N GLY A 33 21.09 23.97 -4.85
CA GLY A 33 21.22 23.94 -3.40
C GLY A 33 22.47 23.24 -2.88
N TYR A 34 23.49 24.03 -2.53
CA TYR A 34 23.89 24.31 -1.13
C TYR A 34 24.34 25.78 -1.09
N LYS A 35 23.66 26.64 -0.34
CA LYS A 35 24.14 27.97 0.05
C LYS A 35 23.90 28.11 1.55
N GLU A 36 24.94 28.42 2.30
CA GLU A 36 25.03 28.37 3.78
C GLU A 36 24.11 29.36 4.55
N ASN A 37 23.20 30.09 3.89
CA ASN A 37 22.61 31.31 4.46
C ASN A 37 21.08 31.36 4.52
N GLY A 38 20.38 30.22 4.62
CA GLY A 38 18.92 30.21 4.85
C GLY A 38 18.10 30.96 3.79
N SER A 39 18.66 31.12 2.58
CA SER A 39 18.02 31.79 1.47
C SER A 39 17.08 30.82 0.74
N TYR A 40 16.05 31.35 0.10
CA TYR A 40 15.29 30.61 -0.90
C TYR A 40 15.56 31.22 -2.27
N GLU A 41 15.63 30.39 -3.31
CA GLU A 41 15.59 30.84 -4.69
C GLU A 41 14.23 30.55 -5.30
N MET A 42 13.76 31.42 -6.17
CA MET A 42 12.59 31.15 -6.99
C MET A 42 13.04 30.37 -8.22
N ASN A 43 12.44 29.22 -8.51
CA ASN A 43 12.69 28.54 -9.78
C ASN A 43 12.02 29.29 -10.95
N ALA A 44 12.22 28.81 -12.18
CA ALA A 44 11.66 29.45 -13.37
C ALA A 44 10.12 29.52 -13.35
N PHE A 45 9.48 28.78 -12.44
CA PHE A 45 8.04 28.67 -12.26
C PHE A 45 7.57 29.32 -10.94
N ASN A 46 8.37 30.22 -10.34
CA ASN A 46 8.05 30.91 -9.08
C ASN A 46 7.91 30.00 -7.85
N ASN A 47 8.55 28.82 -7.83
CA ASN A 47 8.60 27.99 -6.63
C ASN A 47 9.73 28.43 -5.70
N LYS A 48 9.43 28.54 -4.40
CA LYS A 48 10.46 28.74 -3.38
C LYS A 48 11.23 27.44 -3.16
N ILE A 49 12.46 27.38 -3.64
CA ILE A 49 13.44 26.37 -3.29
C ILE A 49 14.15 26.88 -2.04
N PHE A 50 13.83 26.32 -0.87
CA PHE A 50 14.49 26.67 0.38
C PHE A 50 15.82 25.92 0.49
N PHE A 51 16.92 26.65 0.66
CA PHE A 51 18.21 26.08 1.05
C PHE A 51 18.31 26.17 2.56
N SER A 52 18.08 25.05 3.24
CA SER A 52 17.95 25.05 4.69
C SER A 52 19.14 24.31 5.31
N ASP A 53 20.08 25.07 5.87
CA ASP A 53 20.87 24.62 7.03
C ASP A 53 19.98 24.83 8.25
N ILE A 54 19.20 23.81 8.62
CA ILE A 54 18.24 23.93 9.72
C ILE A 54 18.59 22.87 10.77
N ASP A 55 19.52 23.28 11.66
CA ASP A 55 19.67 22.74 13.02
C ASP A 55 18.55 23.23 13.96
N THR A 56 17.53 23.95 13.45
CA THR A 56 16.34 24.30 14.22
C THR A 56 15.22 23.29 13.96
N GLU A 57 14.92 22.50 14.98
CA GLU A 57 13.85 21.52 15.10
C GLU A 57 12.66 21.70 14.11
N PRO A 58 12.23 20.62 13.42
CA PRO A 58 11.12 20.65 12.45
C PRO A 58 9.82 21.25 13.01
N ASP A 59 9.63 21.23 14.32
CA ASP A 59 8.49 21.80 15.05
C ASP A 59 8.37 23.33 14.89
N ARG A 60 9.47 24.05 14.62
CA ARG A 60 9.40 25.52 14.41
C ARG A 60 8.85 25.90 13.03
N VAL A 61 8.97 25.03 12.02
CA VAL A 61 8.38 25.25 10.69
C VAL A 61 6.86 24.96 10.71
N GLU A 62 6.39 24.11 11.63
CA GLU A 62 4.94 23.84 11.79
C GLU A 62 4.13 25.09 12.16
N ASN A 63 4.74 26.07 12.83
CA ASN A 63 4.05 27.28 13.27
C ASN A 63 3.85 28.37 12.19
N VAL A 64 4.48 28.25 11.02
CA VAL A 64 4.46 29.34 10.00
C VAL A 64 3.42 29.11 8.89
N THR A 65 2.87 27.91 8.75
CA THR A 65 1.83 27.64 7.74
C THR A 65 0.71 26.75 8.31
N ASN A 66 -0.34 27.37 8.86
CA ASN A 66 -1.61 26.74 9.23
C ASN A 66 -2.43 26.22 8.01
N ILE A 67 -1.77 25.91 6.89
CA ILE A 67 -2.37 25.24 5.76
C ILE A 67 -2.12 23.74 5.99
N SER A 68 -3.19 22.95 6.10
CA SER A 68 -3.12 21.49 6.17
C SER A 68 -2.32 20.97 4.97
N SER A 69 -1.04 20.68 5.19
CA SER A 69 -0.15 20.19 4.14
C SER A 69 0.17 18.73 4.38
N ASP A 70 -0.08 17.90 3.37
CA ASP A 70 0.38 16.52 3.39
C ASP A 70 1.89 16.53 3.13
N LYS A 71 2.64 15.81 3.95
CA LYS A 71 4.09 15.71 3.85
C LYS A 71 4.49 14.28 3.47
N LEU A 72 5.31 14.16 2.45
CA LEU A 72 5.81 12.89 1.92
C LEU A 72 7.34 12.90 1.97
N ALA A 73 7.97 12.02 2.74
CA ALA A 73 9.42 11.88 2.65
C ALA A 73 9.81 11.01 1.46
N PHE A 74 10.76 11.49 0.68
CA PHE A 74 11.41 10.77 -0.41
C PHE A 74 12.92 10.84 -0.16
N LEU A 75 13.43 9.86 0.60
CA LEU A 75 14.81 9.79 1.05
C LEU A 75 15.60 8.78 0.21
N SER A 76 16.92 8.74 0.39
CA SER A 76 17.86 7.92 -0.38
C SER A 76 17.52 6.43 -0.49
N ASP A 77 16.84 5.85 0.50
CA ASP A 77 16.39 4.45 0.54
C ASP A 77 14.92 4.26 0.10
N THR A 78 14.21 5.35 -0.17
CA THR A 78 12.79 5.34 -0.54
C THR A 78 12.61 5.02 -2.02
N PRO A 79 11.78 4.03 -2.41
CA PRO A 79 11.58 3.69 -3.81
C PRO A 79 10.86 4.82 -4.55
N LEU A 80 11.27 5.10 -5.78
CA LEU A 80 10.68 6.13 -6.65
C LEU A 80 9.16 6.03 -6.79
N ALA A 81 8.61 4.81 -6.72
CA ALA A 81 7.18 4.53 -6.77
C ALA A 81 6.36 5.32 -5.73
N VAL A 82 6.97 5.72 -4.61
CA VAL A 82 6.33 6.54 -3.57
C VAL A 82 5.80 7.87 -4.10
N LEU A 83 6.46 8.49 -5.08
CA LEU A 83 6.01 9.76 -5.65
C LEU A 83 4.63 9.66 -6.30
N GLY A 84 4.20 8.46 -6.72
CA GLY A 84 2.84 8.25 -7.20
C GLY A 84 1.75 8.51 -6.14
N PHE A 85 2.09 8.50 -4.84
CA PHE A 85 1.16 8.91 -3.78
C PHE A 85 0.73 10.38 -3.93
N VAL A 86 1.57 11.24 -4.52
CA VAL A 86 1.20 12.62 -4.83
C VAL A 86 -0.03 12.66 -5.73
N SER A 87 -0.09 11.78 -6.74
CA SER A 87 -1.28 11.67 -7.59
C SER A 87 -2.50 11.20 -6.79
N GLN A 88 -2.34 10.25 -5.88
CA GLN A 88 -3.42 9.74 -5.03
C GLN A 88 -3.99 10.84 -4.13
N SER A 89 -3.12 11.57 -3.42
CA SER A 89 -3.53 12.69 -2.56
C SER A 89 -4.18 13.81 -3.34
N LEU A 90 -3.60 14.21 -4.48
CA LEU A 90 -4.20 15.26 -5.32
C LEU A 90 -5.56 14.82 -5.87
N LEU A 91 -5.70 13.58 -6.36
CA LEU A 91 -6.96 13.05 -6.90
C LEU A 91 -8.07 12.98 -5.84
N CYS A 92 -7.74 12.53 -4.63
CA CYS A 92 -8.70 12.50 -3.51
C CYS A 92 -9.18 13.91 -3.14
N ASP A 93 -8.31 14.91 -3.31
CA ASP A 93 -8.55 16.30 -2.92
C ASP A 93 -8.75 17.24 -4.13
N ILE A 94 -9.08 16.75 -5.34
CA ILE A 94 -9.41 17.62 -6.50
C ILE A 94 -10.54 18.62 -6.17
N LEU A 95 -11.41 18.26 -5.22
CA LEU A 95 -12.47 19.13 -4.73
C LEU A 95 -11.98 20.20 -3.72
N ASN A 96 -10.80 20.00 -3.14
CA ASN A 96 -10.20 20.82 -2.10
C ASN A 96 -8.93 21.52 -2.63
N LYS A 97 -9.13 22.51 -3.53
CA LYS A 97 -8.09 23.32 -4.20
C LYS A 97 -7.08 24.04 -3.27
N SER A 98 -7.23 23.92 -1.96
CA SER A 98 -6.38 24.59 -0.96
C SER A 98 -5.27 23.70 -0.41
N LYS A 99 -5.33 22.37 -0.61
CA LYS A 99 -4.35 21.46 -0.01
C LYS A 99 -3.02 21.50 -0.76
N MET A 100 -1.93 21.57 -0.01
CA MET A 100 -0.57 21.61 -0.54
C MET A 100 0.17 20.34 -0.14
N ILE A 101 0.83 19.68 -1.09
CA ILE A 101 1.67 18.51 -0.82
C ILE A 101 3.12 18.94 -0.80
N THR A 102 3.84 18.60 0.27
CA THR A 102 5.27 18.89 0.41
C THR A 102 6.06 17.59 0.33
N ILE A 103 6.90 17.47 -0.69
CA ILE A 103 7.87 16.38 -0.86
C ILE A 103 9.14 16.77 -0.12
N ILE A 104 9.53 15.96 0.86
CA ILE A 104 10.71 16.17 1.69
C ILE A 104 11.83 15.29 1.15
N CYS A 105 12.90 15.90 0.64
CA CYS A 105 14.06 15.22 0.07
C CYS A 105 15.32 15.45 0.90
N ASP A 106 16.18 14.45 0.95
CA ASP A 106 17.58 14.61 1.36
C ASP A 106 18.44 15.13 0.18
N LYS A 107 19.74 15.32 0.43
CA LYS A 107 20.69 15.73 -0.61
C LYS A 107 20.69 14.82 -1.83
N GLN A 108 20.59 13.51 -1.61
CA GLN A 108 20.79 12.49 -2.64
C GLN A 108 19.58 12.40 -3.56
N THR A 109 18.39 12.65 -3.03
CA THR A 109 17.09 12.59 -3.72
C THR A 109 16.59 13.92 -4.25
N ALA A 110 17.16 15.05 -3.78
CA ALA A 110 16.75 16.40 -4.17
C ALA A 110 16.66 16.62 -5.68
N VAL A 111 17.59 16.03 -6.45
CA VAL A 111 17.60 16.13 -7.92
C VAL A 111 16.33 15.52 -8.53
N ILE A 112 15.99 14.30 -8.11
CA ILE A 112 14.81 13.58 -8.58
C ILE A 112 13.55 14.28 -8.09
N GLY A 113 13.52 14.70 -6.82
CA GLY A 113 12.39 15.43 -6.24
C GLY A 113 12.11 16.75 -6.98
N SER A 114 13.16 17.51 -7.31
CA SER A 114 13.03 18.75 -8.09
C SER A 114 12.48 18.50 -9.49
N LEU A 115 13.00 17.48 -10.19
CA LEU A 115 12.50 17.12 -11.52
C LEU A 115 11.02 16.72 -11.46
N PHE A 116 10.64 15.91 -10.47
CA PHE A 116 9.26 15.48 -10.30
C PHE A 116 8.31 16.66 -10.05
N VAL A 117 8.71 17.62 -9.21
CA VAL A 117 7.92 18.83 -8.93
C VAL A 117 7.78 19.70 -10.17
N ASP A 118 8.87 19.90 -10.94
CA ASP A 118 8.81 20.62 -12.21
C ASP A 118 7.84 19.94 -13.19
N LEU A 119 7.88 18.61 -13.32
CA LEU A 119 6.93 17.85 -14.15
C LEU A 119 5.48 17.96 -13.66
N CYS A 120 5.24 17.96 -12.34
CA CYS A 120 3.92 18.23 -11.79
C CYS A 120 3.41 19.62 -12.21
N HIS A 121 4.26 20.65 -12.16
CA HIS A 121 3.87 22.00 -12.55
C HIS A 121 3.65 22.16 -14.05
N GLU A 122 4.45 21.49 -14.88
CA GLU A 122 4.22 21.40 -16.32
C GLU A 122 2.87 20.74 -16.66
N ALA A 123 2.39 19.85 -15.78
CA ALA A 123 1.06 19.23 -15.86
C ALA A 123 -0.04 20.01 -15.10
N ASP A 124 0.17 21.29 -14.78
CA ASP A 124 -0.75 22.16 -14.04
C ASP A 124 -1.07 21.72 -12.58
N LEU A 125 -0.27 20.82 -12.00
CA LEU A 125 -0.38 20.40 -10.59
C LEU A 125 0.42 21.31 -9.67
N LEU A 126 0.04 22.59 -9.59
CA LEU A 126 0.76 23.65 -8.86
C LEU A 126 0.79 23.51 -7.33
N HIS A 127 0.04 22.55 -6.79
CA HIS A 127 -0.10 22.33 -5.35
C HIS A 127 0.97 21.40 -4.75
N VAL A 128 2.01 21.09 -5.51
CA VAL A 128 3.15 20.26 -5.06
C VAL A 128 4.37 21.16 -4.83
N LYS A 129 5.05 20.98 -3.70
CA LYS A 129 6.28 21.69 -3.34
C LYS A 129 7.39 20.74 -2.93
N LEU A 130 8.62 21.21 -3.08
CA LEU A 130 9.83 20.55 -2.61
C LEU A 130 10.34 21.22 -1.33
N LEU A 131 10.72 20.41 -0.35
CA LEU A 131 11.50 20.81 0.81
C LEU A 131 12.76 19.94 0.85
N ILE A 132 13.93 20.56 0.77
CA ILE A 132 15.22 19.87 0.92
C ILE A 132 15.67 20.03 2.36
N VAL A 133 15.89 18.91 3.05
CA VAL A 133 16.31 18.86 4.45
C VAL A 133 17.76 18.40 4.58
N SER A 134 18.41 18.77 5.68
CA SER A 134 19.72 18.24 6.04
C SER A 134 19.63 16.78 6.51
N ASP A 135 20.73 16.03 6.40
CA ASP A 135 20.82 14.65 6.86
C ASP A 135 20.55 14.49 8.38
N SER A 136 20.67 15.58 9.16
CA SER A 136 20.37 15.62 10.60
C SER A 136 18.87 15.77 10.92
N THR A 137 18.03 16.09 9.94
CA THR A 137 16.62 16.38 10.16
C THR A 137 15.84 15.08 10.37
N ASN A 138 15.21 14.94 11.55
CA ASN A 138 14.38 13.78 11.85
C ASN A 138 13.07 13.78 11.03
N CYS A 139 13.08 13.12 9.87
CA CYS A 139 11.90 12.95 9.01
C CYS A 139 11.11 11.66 9.31
N SER A 140 11.38 11.00 10.43
CA SER A 140 10.83 9.68 10.74
C SER A 140 9.32 9.56 10.66
N LYS A 141 8.58 10.62 10.99
CA LYS A 141 7.12 10.65 10.94
C LYS A 141 6.56 10.54 9.51
N TYR A 142 7.36 10.91 8.51
CA TYR A 142 6.97 10.98 7.10
C TYR A 142 7.67 9.93 6.24
N ASP A 143 8.59 9.16 6.85
CA ASP A 143 9.36 8.12 6.23
C ASP A 143 8.50 6.86 6.04
N LEU A 144 8.18 6.57 4.78
CA LEU A 144 7.34 5.45 4.41
C LEU A 144 8.01 4.09 4.66
N LEU A 145 9.33 4.02 4.80
CA LEU A 145 9.97 2.77 5.19
C LEU A 145 9.67 2.41 6.65
N LYS A 146 9.17 3.35 7.46
CA LYS A 146 8.64 3.06 8.79
C LYS A 146 7.23 2.49 8.77
N VAL A 147 6.57 2.47 7.61
CA VAL A 147 5.34 1.69 7.44
C VAL A 147 5.75 0.22 7.56
N SER A 148 5.28 -0.43 8.62
CA SER A 148 5.66 -1.81 8.96
C SER A 148 5.43 -2.79 7.82
N GLU A 149 4.39 -2.53 7.03
CA GLU A 149 4.01 -3.30 5.86
C GLU A 149 5.06 -3.15 4.77
N LEU A 150 5.55 -1.94 4.46
CA LEU A 150 6.55 -1.75 3.39
C LEU A 150 7.93 -2.30 3.77
N SER A 151 8.33 -2.16 5.04
CA SER A 151 9.58 -2.72 5.58
C SER A 151 9.57 -4.24 5.69
N SER A 152 8.40 -4.88 5.66
CA SER A 152 8.31 -6.34 5.65
C SER A 152 8.82 -6.98 4.33
N GLY A 153 8.91 -6.20 3.26
CA GLY A 153 9.44 -6.65 1.97
C GLY A 153 8.64 -7.78 1.30
N CYS A 154 9.27 -8.45 0.34
CA CYS A 154 8.69 -9.55 -0.42
C CYS A 154 9.14 -10.92 0.12
N ILE A 155 8.25 -11.91 0.06
CA ILE A 155 8.58 -13.31 0.35
C ILE A 155 8.41 -14.16 -0.92
N GLY A 156 9.42 -14.96 -1.22
CA GLY A 156 9.32 -16.00 -2.24
C GLY A 156 8.67 -17.27 -1.68
N VAL A 157 7.83 -17.92 -2.44
CA VAL A 157 7.27 -19.24 -2.11
C VAL A 157 7.50 -20.15 -3.30
N VAL A 158 8.06 -21.34 -3.06
CA VAL A 158 8.32 -22.35 -4.09
C VAL A 158 7.60 -23.64 -3.70
N SER A 159 6.60 -24.02 -4.48
CA SER A 159 5.87 -25.29 -4.30
C SER A 159 6.58 -26.46 -4.99
N ASN A 160 6.13 -27.68 -4.73
CA ASN A 160 6.63 -28.90 -5.37
C ASN A 160 6.42 -28.91 -6.90
N ARG A 161 5.32 -28.30 -7.34
CA ARG A 161 4.90 -28.27 -8.74
C ARG A 161 5.33 -26.98 -9.43
N SER A 162 6.35 -26.29 -8.93
CA SER A 162 6.86 -25.06 -9.54
C SER A 162 7.86 -25.32 -10.67
N ASP A 163 8.01 -24.35 -11.55
CA ASP A 163 9.25 -24.18 -12.33
C ASP A 163 10.34 -23.60 -11.43
N VAL A 164 11.12 -24.50 -10.82
CA VAL A 164 12.20 -24.16 -9.88
C VAL A 164 13.30 -23.34 -10.55
N ASP A 165 13.61 -23.61 -11.82
CA ASP A 165 14.71 -22.93 -12.50
C ASP A 165 14.37 -21.46 -12.71
N SER A 166 13.18 -21.16 -13.21
CA SER A 166 12.70 -19.78 -13.39
C SER A 166 12.56 -19.04 -12.05
N ALA A 167 12.11 -19.73 -11.01
CA ALA A 167 12.04 -19.16 -9.65
C ALA A 167 13.43 -18.74 -9.16
N VAL A 168 14.43 -19.61 -9.30
CA VAL A 168 15.81 -19.31 -8.90
C VAL A 168 16.40 -18.14 -9.70
N ASP A 169 16.22 -18.10 -11.02
CA ASP A 169 16.70 -16.97 -11.82
C ASP A 169 16.12 -15.65 -11.32
N THR A 170 14.81 -15.64 -11.09
CA THR A 170 14.09 -14.46 -10.63
C THR A 170 14.54 -14.01 -9.25
N PHE A 171 14.72 -14.95 -8.31
CA PHE A 171 15.19 -14.61 -6.97
C PHE A 171 16.61 -14.06 -6.98
N LEU A 172 17.50 -14.66 -7.79
CA LEU A 172 18.85 -14.18 -7.98
C LEU A 172 18.88 -12.77 -8.59
N SER A 173 18.01 -12.45 -9.55
CA SER A 173 17.95 -11.14 -10.22
C SER A 173 17.05 -10.09 -9.54
N SER A 174 16.32 -10.45 -8.48
CA SER A 174 15.38 -9.55 -7.78
C SER A 174 16.02 -8.25 -7.26
N SER A 175 15.23 -7.24 -6.92
CA SER A 175 15.78 -6.01 -6.32
C SER A 175 16.34 -6.26 -4.90
N THR A 176 17.36 -5.50 -4.49
CA THR A 176 17.80 -5.38 -3.09
C THR A 176 17.06 -4.28 -2.33
N TRP A 177 16.17 -3.54 -3.00
CA TRP A 177 15.49 -2.37 -2.46
C TRP A 177 14.08 -2.68 -1.97
N TYR A 178 13.69 -2.08 -0.84
CA TYR A 178 12.32 -2.19 -0.32
C TYR A 178 11.31 -1.42 -1.18
N PRO A 179 10.03 -1.85 -1.20
CA PRO A 179 9.51 -3.07 -0.56
C PRO A 179 9.64 -4.33 -1.45
N TRP A 180 10.28 -4.22 -2.61
CA TRP A 180 10.34 -5.28 -3.63
C TRP A 180 11.36 -6.36 -3.33
N ARG A 181 12.30 -6.08 -2.41
CA ARG A 181 13.34 -6.99 -1.98
C ARG A 181 12.76 -8.30 -1.45
N ILE A 182 13.33 -9.41 -1.91
CA ILE A 182 13.05 -10.74 -1.35
C ILE A 182 13.85 -10.89 -0.06
N LYS A 183 13.17 -10.92 1.10
CA LYS A 183 13.82 -11.13 2.40
C LYS A 183 13.96 -12.61 2.78
N LYS A 184 13.04 -13.43 2.28
CA LYS A 184 12.89 -14.83 2.68
C LYS A 184 12.24 -15.63 1.56
N VAL A 185 12.62 -16.90 1.45
CA VAL A 185 12.04 -17.84 0.49
C VAL A 185 11.61 -19.10 1.24
N PHE A 186 10.32 -19.40 1.20
CA PHE A 186 9.77 -20.67 1.68
C PHE A 186 9.77 -21.69 0.54
N ILE A 187 10.34 -22.87 0.79
CA ILE A 187 10.50 -23.92 -0.22
C ILE A 187 9.82 -25.19 0.28
N GLN A 188 8.94 -25.79 -0.53
CA GLN A 188 8.32 -27.04 -0.12
C GLN A 188 9.39 -28.12 0.00
N GLU A 189 9.33 -28.94 1.05
CA GLU A 189 10.37 -29.93 1.37
C GLU A 189 10.71 -30.85 0.18
N SER A 190 9.70 -31.23 -0.61
CA SER A 190 9.86 -32.04 -1.82
C SER A 190 10.49 -31.30 -3.02
N ALA A 191 10.49 -29.97 -3.03
CA ALA A 191 11.19 -29.12 -4.01
C ALA A 191 12.63 -28.79 -3.59
N LEU A 192 12.95 -28.89 -2.29
CA LEU A 192 14.19 -28.38 -1.71
C LEU A 192 15.45 -28.88 -2.44
N LYS A 193 15.56 -30.19 -2.68
CA LYS A 193 16.73 -30.77 -3.37
C LYS A 193 16.92 -30.19 -4.79
N ARG A 194 15.82 -30.00 -5.53
CA ARG A 194 15.84 -29.41 -6.88
C ARG A 194 16.25 -27.94 -6.81
N PHE A 195 15.65 -27.19 -5.88
CA PHE A 195 15.97 -25.78 -5.65
C PHE A 195 17.44 -25.56 -5.30
N THR A 196 17.98 -26.31 -4.33
CA THR A 196 19.39 -26.24 -3.93
C THR A 196 20.33 -26.59 -5.10
N SER A 197 19.94 -27.56 -5.95
CA SER A 197 20.74 -27.94 -7.12
C SER A 197 20.77 -26.82 -8.17
N ALA A 198 19.63 -26.19 -8.42
CA ALA A 198 19.51 -25.05 -9.33
C ALA A 198 20.28 -23.82 -8.82
N MET A 199 20.16 -23.48 -7.53
CA MET A 199 20.96 -22.43 -6.88
C MET A 199 22.47 -22.71 -7.05
N LYS A 200 22.93 -23.91 -6.68
CA LYS A 200 24.34 -24.33 -6.84
C LYS A 200 24.83 -24.21 -8.27
N TRP A 201 24.00 -24.55 -9.25
CA TRP A 201 24.38 -24.46 -10.65
C TRP A 201 24.51 -22.99 -11.08
N LYS A 202 23.54 -22.15 -10.72
CA LYS A 202 23.40 -20.77 -11.18
C LYS A 202 24.30 -19.77 -10.45
N THR A 203 24.86 -20.15 -9.30
CA THR A 203 25.87 -19.34 -8.58
C THR A 203 27.31 -19.83 -8.79
N ARG A 204 27.54 -20.85 -9.64
CA ARG A 204 28.91 -21.28 -9.99
C ARG A 204 29.67 -20.15 -10.69
N GLY A 205 30.83 -19.79 -10.15
CA GLY A 205 31.73 -18.79 -10.74
C GLY A 205 31.63 -17.40 -10.11
N SER A 206 30.65 -17.16 -9.24
CA SER A 206 30.61 -15.97 -8.38
C SER A 206 31.38 -16.29 -7.10
N GLY A 207 32.58 -15.74 -6.95
CA GLY A 207 33.47 -16.08 -5.84
C GLY A 207 32.91 -15.68 -4.48
N SER A 208 32.67 -16.67 -3.62
CA SER A 208 32.93 -16.56 -2.17
C SER A 208 33.04 -17.94 -1.56
N ASP A 209 34.08 -18.13 -0.77
CA ASP A 209 34.38 -19.35 -0.03
C ASP A 209 33.24 -19.77 0.91
N VAL A 210 33.01 -21.08 0.93
CA VAL A 210 32.08 -21.77 1.82
C VAL A 210 32.61 -21.67 3.25
N THR A 211 31.98 -20.83 4.08
CA THR A 211 32.17 -20.89 5.54
C THR A 211 31.48 -22.13 6.10
N THR A 212 32.25 -23.21 6.15
CA THR A 212 32.29 -24.38 7.04
C THR A 212 31.06 -24.99 7.73
N CYS A 213 29.84 -24.44 7.78
CA CYS A 213 28.69 -25.12 8.42
C CYS A 213 27.29 -24.89 7.80
N GLU A 214 27.09 -23.93 6.87
CA GLU A 214 25.76 -23.61 6.33
C GLU A 214 25.76 -23.69 4.79
N VAL A 215 24.66 -24.19 4.20
CA VAL A 215 24.49 -24.17 2.74
C VAL A 215 24.12 -22.75 2.33
N SER A 216 25.12 -21.98 1.91
CA SER A 216 24.97 -20.61 1.44
C SER A 216 25.22 -20.45 -0.06
N PHE A 217 24.56 -19.47 -0.66
CA PHE A 217 24.72 -19.09 -2.06
C PHE A 217 24.87 -17.58 -2.15
N SER A 218 25.93 -17.10 -2.78
CA SER A 218 26.14 -15.68 -3.02
C SER A 218 26.00 -15.36 -4.50
N ARG A 219 25.38 -14.22 -4.80
CA ARG A 219 25.40 -13.60 -6.12
C ARG A 219 25.18 -12.11 -5.96
N GLU A 220 26.08 -11.33 -6.55
CA GLU A 220 26.08 -9.86 -6.43
C GLU A 220 26.06 -9.45 -4.94
N GLU A 221 25.11 -8.61 -4.54
CA GLU A 221 24.93 -8.12 -3.17
C GLU A 221 23.99 -9.00 -2.33
N LYS A 222 23.70 -10.24 -2.76
CA LYS A 222 22.77 -11.13 -2.04
C LYS A 222 23.46 -12.38 -1.53
N LEU A 223 23.10 -12.76 -0.32
CA LEU A 223 23.51 -13.98 0.36
C LEU A 223 22.27 -14.79 0.74
N PHE A 224 22.07 -15.92 0.09
CA PHE A 224 21.00 -16.87 0.42
C PHE A 224 21.53 -17.90 1.40
N VAL A 225 20.84 -18.12 2.52
CA VAL A 225 21.30 -19.06 3.57
C VAL A 225 20.17 -20.01 3.94
N LEU A 226 20.44 -21.31 3.85
CA LEU A 226 19.58 -22.37 4.38
C LEU A 226 19.94 -22.62 5.85
N GLU A 227 18.95 -22.56 6.74
CA GLU A 227 19.12 -22.71 8.20
C GLU A 227 20.08 -21.66 8.78
N PRO A 228 19.66 -20.39 8.92
CA PRO A 228 20.53 -19.25 9.21
C PRO A 228 21.19 -19.25 10.61
N GLY A 229 21.13 -20.34 11.39
CA GLY A 229 21.76 -20.42 12.70
C GLY A 229 21.53 -19.17 13.57
N SER A 230 22.61 -18.60 14.10
CA SER A 230 22.62 -17.32 14.85
C SER A 230 22.91 -16.09 13.97
N VAL A 231 22.77 -16.18 12.65
CA VAL A 231 23.00 -15.06 11.73
C VAL A 231 21.95 -13.99 11.99
N ARG A 232 22.40 -12.77 12.31
CA ARG A 232 21.52 -11.62 12.56
C ARG A 232 20.68 -11.34 11.32
N HIS A 233 19.35 -11.36 11.48
CA HIS A 233 18.38 -11.15 10.42
C HIS A 233 18.41 -9.75 9.77
N ASP A 234 19.22 -8.83 10.30
CA ASP A 234 19.20 -7.41 9.92
C ASP A 234 20.15 -7.05 8.76
N SER A 235 20.79 -8.04 8.14
CA SER A 235 21.63 -7.80 6.96
C SER A 235 20.78 -7.43 5.75
N HIS A 236 21.04 -6.27 5.12
CA HIS A 236 20.38 -5.83 3.88
C HIS A 236 20.64 -6.73 2.67
N GLN A 237 21.50 -7.73 2.83
CA GLN A 237 21.95 -8.63 1.77
C GLN A 237 21.49 -10.08 2.01
N LEU A 238 21.03 -10.40 3.22
CA LEU A 238 20.63 -11.76 3.61
C LEU A 238 19.24 -12.11 3.07
N VAL A 239 19.12 -13.31 2.51
CA VAL A 239 17.86 -13.96 2.13
C VAL A 239 17.78 -15.32 2.81
N VAL A 240 16.83 -15.49 3.72
CA VAL A 240 16.68 -16.75 4.45
C VAL A 240 15.92 -17.76 3.60
N LEU A 241 16.45 -18.99 3.48
CA LEU A 241 15.77 -20.12 2.87
C LEU A 241 15.21 -21.01 3.98
N GLU A 242 13.90 -21.25 3.95
CA GLU A 242 13.22 -22.09 4.94
C GLU A 242 12.32 -23.12 4.27
N ALA A 243 12.35 -24.36 4.76
CA ALA A 243 11.51 -25.43 4.22
C ALA A 243 10.13 -25.43 4.88
N TYR A 244 9.09 -25.79 4.14
CA TYR A 244 7.75 -26.08 4.67
C TYR A 244 7.20 -27.39 4.10
N ARG A 245 6.24 -28.01 4.78
CA ARG A 245 5.64 -29.29 4.38
C ARG A 245 4.28 -29.13 3.72
N THR A 246 3.43 -28.28 4.30
CA THR A 246 2.02 -28.14 3.90
C THR A 246 1.59 -26.70 3.67
N VAL A 247 0.53 -26.48 2.89
CA VAL A 247 -0.05 -25.15 2.65
C VAL A 247 -0.52 -24.50 3.95
N LYS A 248 -1.12 -25.26 4.87
CA LYS A 248 -1.57 -24.74 6.18
C LYS A 248 -0.42 -24.24 7.05
N GLU A 249 0.68 -24.98 7.07
CA GLU A 249 1.92 -24.57 7.73
C GLU A 249 2.48 -23.29 7.08
N LEU A 250 2.57 -23.27 5.76
CA LEU A 250 3.00 -22.10 5.00
C LEU A 250 2.17 -20.85 5.32
N LEU A 251 0.84 -20.95 5.33
CA LEU A 251 -0.05 -19.82 5.66
C LEU A 251 0.17 -19.33 7.10
N THR A 252 0.51 -20.22 8.03
CA THR A 252 0.86 -19.85 9.41
C THR A 252 2.21 -19.12 9.46
N LEU A 253 3.22 -19.60 8.74
CA LEU A 253 4.52 -18.95 8.62
C LEU A 253 4.39 -17.56 7.99
N LEU A 254 3.63 -17.44 6.90
CA LEU A 254 3.39 -16.16 6.20
C LEU A 254 2.65 -15.16 7.10
N ARG A 255 1.71 -15.61 7.94
CA ARG A 255 1.02 -14.74 8.91
C ARG A 255 1.97 -14.14 9.95
N ASN A 256 2.98 -14.89 10.37
CA ASN A 256 3.99 -14.40 11.31
C ASN A 256 4.93 -13.38 10.64
N GLU A 257 5.25 -13.60 9.37
CA GLU A 257 6.16 -12.75 8.60
C GLU A 257 5.53 -11.46 8.07
N ARG A 258 4.19 -11.43 7.93
CA ARG A 258 3.37 -10.31 7.41
C ARG A 258 3.96 -9.64 6.16
N PRO A 259 4.19 -10.39 5.07
CA PRO A 259 4.85 -9.86 3.88
C PRO A 259 4.02 -8.81 3.15
N PHE A 260 4.69 -7.75 2.69
CA PHE A 260 4.12 -6.74 1.82
C PHE A 260 3.59 -7.35 0.53
N ALA A 261 4.42 -8.21 -0.07
CA ALA A 261 4.18 -8.87 -1.33
C ALA A 261 4.69 -10.32 -1.32
N ILE A 262 4.13 -11.15 -2.18
CA ILE A 262 4.51 -12.55 -2.34
C ILE A 262 4.81 -12.84 -3.81
N SER A 263 5.94 -13.50 -4.05
CA SER A 263 6.27 -14.15 -5.32
C SER A 263 6.05 -15.65 -5.17
N LEU A 264 4.88 -16.11 -5.63
CA LEU A 264 4.38 -17.49 -5.49
C LEU A 264 4.69 -18.31 -6.75
N TRP A 265 5.61 -19.26 -6.64
CA TRP A 265 5.97 -20.18 -7.71
C TRP A 265 5.23 -21.49 -7.53
N CYS A 266 4.19 -21.69 -8.33
CA CYS A 266 3.33 -22.85 -8.31
C CYS A 266 2.69 -23.02 -9.68
N SER A 267 2.64 -24.26 -10.18
CA SER A 267 1.90 -24.61 -11.40
C SER A 267 0.61 -25.39 -11.11
N ASP A 268 0.29 -25.62 -9.84
CA ASP A 268 -1.00 -26.16 -9.42
C ASP A 268 -2.01 -25.03 -9.13
N LEU A 269 -3.10 -25.01 -9.89
CA LEU A 269 -4.10 -23.95 -9.79
C LEU A 269 -4.82 -23.93 -8.44
N ALA A 270 -5.16 -25.11 -7.89
CA ALA A 270 -5.89 -25.20 -6.63
C ALA A 270 -5.04 -24.73 -5.46
N GLU A 271 -3.78 -25.19 -5.40
CA GLU A 271 -2.79 -24.74 -4.42
C GLU A 271 -2.51 -23.24 -4.54
N THR A 272 -2.38 -22.73 -5.78
CA THR A 272 -2.19 -21.29 -6.02
C THR A 272 -3.36 -20.50 -5.47
N ASN A 273 -4.60 -20.89 -5.79
CA ASN A 273 -5.79 -20.17 -5.33
C ASN A 273 -5.91 -20.21 -3.80
N GLU A 274 -5.64 -21.36 -3.19
CA GLU A 274 -5.64 -21.49 -1.73
C GLU A 274 -4.64 -20.51 -1.09
N ILE A 275 -3.39 -20.50 -1.55
CA ILE A 275 -2.34 -19.63 -0.99
C ILE A 275 -2.64 -18.14 -1.29
N ALA A 276 -2.88 -17.81 -2.56
CA ALA A 276 -3.01 -16.44 -3.02
C ALA A 276 -4.19 -15.72 -2.37
N HIS A 277 -5.32 -16.38 -2.13
CA HIS A 277 -6.48 -15.76 -1.49
C HIS A 277 -6.34 -15.68 0.04
N HIS A 278 -5.79 -16.70 0.71
CA HIS A 278 -5.75 -16.74 2.17
C HIS A 278 -4.57 -16.00 2.80
N VAL A 279 -3.54 -15.66 2.02
CA VAL A 279 -2.42 -14.90 2.57
C VAL A 279 -2.77 -13.44 2.81
N ASP A 280 -2.38 -12.90 3.96
CA ASP A 280 -2.53 -11.49 4.30
C ASP A 280 -1.39 -10.66 3.69
N SER A 281 -1.46 -10.51 2.37
CA SER A 281 -0.54 -9.70 1.58
C SER A 281 -1.32 -8.97 0.51
N ASN A 282 -0.89 -7.74 0.17
CA ASN A 282 -1.59 -6.90 -0.81
C ASN A 282 -1.27 -7.31 -2.24
N ILE A 283 -0.09 -7.88 -2.46
CA ILE A 283 0.40 -8.16 -3.80
C ILE A 283 0.84 -9.61 -3.84
N VAL A 284 0.24 -10.37 -4.76
CA VAL A 284 0.64 -11.74 -5.03
C VAL A 284 0.98 -11.85 -6.52
N TRP A 285 2.24 -12.12 -6.82
CA TRP A 285 2.69 -12.47 -8.16
C TRP A 285 2.83 -13.99 -8.26
N VAL A 286 2.07 -14.61 -9.14
CA VAL A 286 2.10 -16.04 -9.40
C VAL A 286 3.03 -16.31 -10.59
N ASN A 287 4.09 -17.08 -10.34
CA ASN A 287 5.18 -17.39 -11.28
C ASN A 287 5.86 -16.14 -11.84
N ASP A 288 5.94 -15.09 -11.02
CA ASP A 288 6.49 -13.79 -11.40
C ASP A 288 6.97 -13.04 -10.13
N HIS A 289 7.65 -11.91 -10.29
CA HIS A 289 8.10 -11.04 -9.20
C HIS A 289 8.16 -9.59 -9.69
N ALA A 290 7.63 -8.66 -8.90
CA ALA A 290 7.70 -7.22 -9.18
C ALA A 290 7.16 -6.82 -10.58
N ASN A 291 6.19 -7.58 -11.11
CA ASN A 291 5.50 -7.21 -12.34
C ASN A 291 4.32 -6.28 -12.03
N PHE A 292 4.42 -5.04 -12.51
CA PHE A 292 3.39 -4.01 -12.36
C PHE A 292 2.61 -3.74 -13.64
N GLN A 293 2.79 -4.57 -14.67
CA GLN A 293 1.96 -4.48 -15.86
C GLN A 293 0.52 -4.80 -15.47
N GLY A 294 -0.39 -3.87 -15.75
CA GLY A 294 -1.78 -4.00 -15.36
C GLY A 294 -2.58 -2.73 -15.55
N PRO A 295 -3.89 -2.78 -15.28
CA PRO A 295 -4.71 -1.58 -15.27
C PRO A 295 -4.21 -0.63 -14.17
N PRO A 296 -4.27 0.70 -14.33
CA PRO A 296 -3.81 1.65 -13.31
C PRO A 296 -4.34 1.36 -11.90
N ARG A 297 -5.55 0.80 -11.79
CA ARG A 297 -6.19 0.38 -10.53
C ARG A 297 -5.36 -0.65 -9.73
N SER A 298 -4.50 -1.45 -10.35
CA SER A 298 -3.66 -2.42 -9.63
C SER A 298 -2.56 -1.77 -8.79
N SER A 299 -2.14 -0.55 -9.15
CA SER A 299 -1.16 0.19 -8.34
C SER A 299 -1.70 0.54 -6.95
N GLN A 300 -3.03 0.54 -6.77
CA GLN A 300 -3.67 0.77 -5.47
C GLN A 300 -3.31 -0.31 -4.44
N ALA A 301 -2.87 -1.51 -4.84
CA ALA A 301 -2.34 -2.50 -3.90
C ALA A 301 -1.15 -1.96 -3.10
N PHE A 302 -0.33 -1.10 -3.71
CA PHE A 302 0.77 -0.40 -3.07
C PHE A 302 0.30 0.90 -2.39
N TYR A 303 -0.39 1.78 -3.13
CA TYR A 303 -0.76 3.11 -2.60
C TYR A 303 -1.80 3.08 -1.47
N SER A 304 -2.67 2.07 -1.42
CA SER A 304 -3.62 1.93 -0.31
C SER A 304 -2.95 1.73 1.04
N VAL A 305 -1.78 1.09 1.09
CA VAL A 305 -1.01 0.93 2.34
C VAL A 305 -0.55 2.29 2.85
N ILE A 306 -0.07 3.14 1.95
CA ILE A 306 0.38 4.49 2.26
C ILE A 306 -0.82 5.35 2.70
N ASP A 307 -1.93 5.27 1.97
CA ASP A 307 -3.16 6.00 2.32
C ASP A 307 -3.71 5.56 3.69
N LEU A 308 -3.69 4.26 3.99
CA LEU A 308 -4.08 3.75 5.31
C LEU A 308 -3.17 4.26 6.43
N PHE A 309 -1.87 4.30 6.20
CA PHE A 309 -0.92 4.83 7.17
C PHE A 309 -1.21 6.30 7.50
N TYR A 310 -1.35 7.16 6.50
CA TYR A 310 -1.68 8.58 6.71
C TYR A 310 -3.10 8.82 7.22
N SER A 311 -4.00 7.88 6.97
CA SER A 311 -5.39 7.94 7.42
C SER A 311 -5.61 7.40 8.82
N SER A 312 -4.58 6.75 9.40
CA SER A 312 -4.65 6.16 10.72
C SER A 312 -4.36 7.19 11.81
N VAL A 313 -5.24 7.25 12.80
CA VAL A 313 -5.08 8.01 14.03
C VAL A 313 -5.16 7.07 15.21
N LYS A 314 -4.28 7.27 16.20
CA LYS A 314 -4.36 6.55 17.47
C LYS A 314 -5.41 7.18 18.35
N VAL A 315 -6.32 6.36 18.85
CA VAL A 315 -7.31 6.75 19.85
C VAL A 315 -7.20 5.81 21.06
N PRO A 316 -7.60 6.27 22.25
CA PRO A 316 -7.73 5.38 23.39
C PRO A 316 -8.66 4.20 23.05
N HIS A 317 -8.31 2.99 23.47
CA HIS A 317 -9.18 1.83 23.36
C HIS A 317 -10.42 2.07 24.22
N LEU A 318 -11.56 1.69 23.66
CA LEU A 318 -12.86 1.79 24.29
C LEU A 318 -13.44 0.37 24.38
N PRO A 319 -14.11 -0.02 25.48
CA PRO A 319 -14.79 -1.32 25.57
C PRO A 319 -15.73 -1.61 24.38
N GLU A 320 -16.31 -0.55 23.82
CA GLU A 320 -17.09 -0.52 22.59
C GLU A 320 -16.37 -1.13 21.38
N MET A 321 -15.03 -1.04 21.31
CA MET A 321 -14.23 -1.59 20.22
C MET A 321 -14.26 -3.12 20.20
N ASP A 322 -14.23 -3.77 21.37
CA ASP A 322 -14.29 -5.23 21.44
C ASP A 322 -15.67 -5.75 20.99
N ARG A 323 -16.73 -4.97 21.24
CA ARG A 323 -18.08 -5.22 20.68
C ARG A 323 -18.08 -4.99 19.17
N LEU A 324 -17.46 -3.91 18.70
CA LEU A 324 -17.39 -3.55 17.29
C LEU A 324 -16.67 -4.62 16.46
N GLU A 325 -15.60 -5.21 16.97
CA GLU A 325 -14.89 -6.32 16.33
C GLU A 325 -15.80 -7.55 16.16
N LYS A 326 -16.54 -7.94 17.20
CA LYS A 326 -17.52 -9.04 17.12
C LYS A 326 -18.64 -8.78 16.13
N LEU A 327 -19.15 -7.55 16.10
CA LEU A 327 -20.16 -7.14 15.11
C LEU A 327 -19.58 -7.22 13.70
N LYS A 328 -18.33 -6.77 13.50
CA LYS A 328 -17.63 -6.86 12.22
C LYS A 328 -17.44 -8.31 11.77
N GLU A 329 -17.03 -9.21 12.66
CA GLU A 329 -16.90 -10.65 12.34
C GLU A 329 -18.25 -11.26 11.93
N THR A 330 -19.30 -10.96 12.68
CA THR A 330 -20.67 -11.42 12.39
C THR A 330 -21.16 -10.87 11.05
N TRP A 331 -20.88 -9.60 10.78
CA TRP A 331 -21.23 -8.94 9.52
C TRP A 331 -20.48 -9.53 8.33
N LEU A 332 -19.17 -9.79 8.48
CA LEU A 332 -18.33 -10.41 7.44
C LEU A 332 -18.69 -11.87 7.16
N SER A 333 -19.38 -12.56 8.07
CA SER A 333 -19.92 -13.89 7.81
C SER A 333 -21.05 -13.90 6.76
N ARG A 334 -21.64 -12.73 6.48
CA ARG A 334 -22.65 -12.55 5.44
C ARG A 334 -21.99 -12.28 4.09
N SER A 335 -22.57 -12.83 3.04
CA SER A 335 -22.17 -12.53 1.66
C SER A 335 -22.35 -11.04 1.33
N PRO A 336 -21.59 -10.49 0.37
CA PRO A 336 -21.80 -9.12 -0.11
C PRO A 336 -23.27 -8.82 -0.47
N GLU A 337 -23.94 -9.75 -1.14
CA GLU A 337 -25.34 -9.61 -1.59
C GLU A 337 -26.31 -9.56 -0.41
N GLN A 338 -26.06 -10.35 0.64
CA GLN A 338 -26.84 -10.31 1.87
C GLN A 338 -26.65 -8.99 2.63
N ARG A 339 -25.41 -8.49 2.67
CA ARG A 339 -25.09 -7.20 3.31
C ARG A 339 -25.75 -6.05 2.56
N GLU A 340 -25.70 -6.08 1.24
CA GLU A 340 -26.41 -5.13 0.38
C GLU A 340 -27.92 -5.20 0.61
N ALA A 341 -28.56 -6.37 0.47
CA ALA A 341 -30.00 -6.52 0.64
C ALA A 341 -30.52 -5.97 1.97
N VAL A 342 -29.78 -6.23 3.05
CA VAL A 342 -30.06 -5.71 4.40
C VAL A 342 -30.00 -4.18 4.45
N LEU A 343 -28.92 -3.60 3.94
CA LEU A 343 -28.76 -2.14 3.93
C LEU A 343 -29.81 -1.48 3.02
N MET A 344 -30.19 -2.14 1.92
CA MET A 344 -31.19 -1.69 0.96
C MET A 344 -32.60 -1.68 1.56
N GLU A 345 -32.99 -2.74 2.27
CA GLU A 345 -34.28 -2.84 2.93
C GLU A 345 -34.48 -1.70 3.93
N GLU A 346 -33.44 -1.41 4.71
CA GLU A 346 -33.48 -0.35 5.70
C GLU A 346 -33.41 1.04 5.06
N ALA A 347 -32.52 1.22 4.08
CA ALA A 347 -32.42 2.46 3.30
C ALA A 347 -33.79 2.88 2.71
N HIS A 348 -34.57 1.96 2.15
CA HIS A 348 -35.87 2.27 1.56
C HIS A 348 -36.90 2.82 2.56
N LYS A 349 -36.73 2.60 3.87
CA LYS A 349 -37.60 3.17 4.90
C LYS A 349 -37.34 4.66 5.12
N HIS A 350 -36.19 5.18 4.69
CA HIS A 350 -35.79 6.56 4.86
C HIS A 350 -35.71 7.28 3.49
N ILE A 351 -36.46 8.38 3.34
CA ILE A 351 -36.66 9.10 2.06
C ILE A 351 -35.33 9.51 1.38
N PHE A 352 -34.30 9.80 2.17
CA PHE A 352 -32.99 10.24 1.69
C PHE A 352 -32.22 9.19 0.88
N ALA A 353 -32.49 7.88 1.06
CA ALA A 353 -31.66 6.82 0.49
C ALA A 353 -32.10 6.32 -0.90
N SER A 354 -33.23 6.78 -1.43
CA SER A 354 -33.71 6.36 -2.76
C SER A 354 -32.83 6.85 -3.92
N THR A 355 -32.22 8.04 -3.81
CA THR A 355 -31.28 8.62 -4.80
C THR A 355 -29.88 8.01 -4.75
N ILE A 356 -29.59 7.20 -3.73
CA ILE A 356 -28.25 6.79 -3.36
C ILE A 356 -27.77 5.56 -4.15
N LEU A 357 -28.70 4.80 -4.75
CA LEU A 357 -28.51 3.38 -5.05
C LEU A 357 -28.26 3.03 -6.52
N GLU A 358 -28.13 4.02 -7.41
CA GLU A 358 -27.85 3.80 -8.84
C GLU A 358 -26.35 3.62 -9.17
N LYS A 359 -25.45 3.66 -8.19
CA LYS A 359 -24.01 3.50 -8.43
C LYS A 359 -23.56 2.06 -8.21
N ASP A 360 -23.00 1.48 -9.27
CA ASP A 360 -22.38 0.16 -9.29
C ASP A 360 -21.31 0.06 -8.18
N PHE A 361 -21.57 -0.78 -7.18
CA PHE A 361 -20.66 -1.05 -6.07
C PHE A 361 -19.54 -2.06 -6.45
N GLN A 362 -19.35 -2.32 -7.75
CA GLN A 362 -18.37 -3.30 -8.22
C GLN A 362 -16.93 -2.79 -8.09
N ASP A 363 -16.36 -3.14 -6.94
CA ASP A 363 -15.02 -2.74 -6.56
C ASP A 363 -13.95 -3.83 -6.83
N ASN A 364 -14.38 -5.07 -7.01
CA ASN A 364 -13.50 -6.12 -7.51
C ASN A 364 -13.38 -6.02 -9.03
N TYR A 365 -12.25 -6.42 -9.58
CA TYR A 365 -12.05 -6.41 -11.03
C TYR A 365 -11.18 -7.57 -11.47
N VAL A 366 -11.42 -8.02 -12.70
CA VAL A 366 -10.57 -8.97 -13.40
C VAL A 366 -10.14 -8.33 -14.71
N ARG A 367 -8.84 -8.31 -14.98
CA ARG A 367 -8.27 -7.85 -16.23
C ARG A 367 -7.44 -8.95 -16.85
N VAL A 368 -7.79 -9.32 -18.08
CA VAL A 368 -7.00 -10.24 -18.89
C VAL A 368 -6.15 -9.40 -19.85
N THR A 369 -4.85 -9.66 -19.86
CA THR A 369 -3.88 -9.16 -20.84
C THR A 369 -3.40 -10.33 -21.70
N ASP A 370 -2.55 -10.07 -22.69
CA ASP A 370 -2.01 -11.12 -23.57
C ASP A 370 -1.22 -12.18 -22.79
N ASN A 371 -0.62 -11.81 -21.66
CA ASN A 371 0.29 -12.66 -20.90
C ASN A 371 -0.21 -12.98 -19.47
N ASN A 372 -1.12 -12.18 -18.93
CA ASN A 372 -1.50 -12.25 -17.52
C ASN A 372 -3.00 -12.09 -17.29
N VAL A 373 -3.50 -12.73 -16.23
CA VAL A 373 -4.76 -12.40 -15.59
C VAL A 373 -4.44 -11.66 -14.29
N ILE A 374 -5.14 -10.55 -14.08
CA ILE A 374 -4.96 -9.66 -12.94
C ILE A 374 -6.30 -9.55 -12.24
N MET A 375 -6.37 -10.07 -11.02
CA MET A 375 -7.55 -9.97 -10.17
C MET A 375 -7.27 -8.97 -9.06
N GLY A 376 -8.14 -7.98 -8.92
CA GLY A 376 -8.11 -7.04 -7.80
C GLY A 376 -9.33 -7.22 -6.91
N THR A 377 -9.09 -7.26 -5.61
CA THR A 377 -10.12 -7.26 -4.57
C THR A 377 -9.94 -6.07 -3.65
N ILE A 378 -11.04 -5.46 -3.23
CA ILE A 378 -11.03 -4.26 -2.38
C ILE A 378 -11.78 -4.57 -1.09
N PHE A 379 -11.18 -4.20 0.03
CA PHE A 379 -11.79 -4.37 1.34
C PHE A 379 -11.50 -3.18 2.26
N PRO A 380 -12.36 -2.88 3.23
CA PRO A 380 -12.18 -1.74 4.13
C PRO A 380 -10.94 -1.93 5.01
N GLY A 381 -10.13 -0.87 5.15
CA GLY A 381 -8.82 -0.99 5.79
C GLY A 381 -8.82 -0.97 7.32
N GLY A 382 -9.97 -0.77 7.97
CA GLY A 382 -10.01 -0.68 9.43
C GLY A 382 -11.37 -0.25 10.00
N VAL A 383 -11.33 0.29 11.21
CA VAL A 383 -12.47 0.97 11.86
C VAL A 383 -12.40 2.44 11.46
N TRP A 384 -13.49 3.00 10.92
CA TRP A 384 -13.58 4.42 10.58
C TRP A 384 -14.20 5.21 11.72
N LEU A 385 -13.46 6.19 12.24
CA LEU A 385 -13.92 7.21 13.16
C LEU A 385 -14.79 8.25 12.42
N VAL A 386 -16.08 8.22 12.67
CA VAL A 386 -17.06 9.11 12.02
C VAL A 386 -17.55 10.15 13.01
N ASN A 387 -17.57 11.40 12.53
CA ASN A 387 -18.20 12.52 13.21
C ASN A 387 -19.27 13.11 12.27
N PHE A 388 -20.54 12.97 12.64
CA PHE A 388 -21.66 13.41 11.82
C PHE A 388 -22.02 14.90 12.00
N SER A 389 -21.19 15.66 12.74
CA SER A 389 -21.42 17.07 13.11
C SER A 389 -21.82 18.06 12.02
N ASN A 390 -21.73 17.73 10.72
CA ASN A 390 -22.09 18.64 9.63
C ASN A 390 -22.60 17.98 8.34
N LYS A 391 -23.00 16.70 8.32
CA LYS A 391 -23.35 16.01 7.06
C LYS A 391 -24.50 15.01 7.19
N LEU A 392 -25.36 15.00 6.16
CA LEU A 392 -26.17 13.85 5.76
C LEU A 392 -25.27 12.60 5.67
N ILE A 393 -25.84 11.41 5.92
CA ILE A 393 -25.14 10.13 5.72
C ILE A 393 -24.57 10.11 4.31
N ASP A 394 -23.25 10.28 4.18
CA ASP A 394 -22.59 10.25 2.90
C ASP A 394 -22.54 8.80 2.41
N MET A 395 -22.63 8.63 1.09
CA MET A 395 -22.52 7.35 0.40
C MET A 395 -21.27 6.57 0.77
N SER A 396 -20.22 7.30 1.10
CA SER A 396 -18.96 6.73 1.58
C SER A 396 -19.16 5.87 2.84
N VAL A 397 -20.08 6.22 3.74
CA VAL A 397 -20.38 5.48 4.98
C VAL A 397 -21.08 4.15 4.67
N ILE A 398 -22.15 4.20 3.88
CA ILE A 398 -22.91 3.00 3.48
C ILE A 398 -21.99 2.04 2.70
N ASN A 399 -21.24 2.55 1.73
CA ASN A 399 -20.31 1.74 0.94
C ASN A 399 -19.22 1.10 1.81
N PHE A 400 -18.68 1.85 2.77
CA PHE A 400 -17.66 1.34 3.69
C PHE A 400 -18.20 0.19 4.56
N VAL A 401 -19.39 0.33 5.14
CA VAL A 401 -20.04 -0.71 5.96
C VAL A 401 -20.44 -1.92 5.11
N MET A 402 -21.04 -1.69 3.95
CA MET A 402 -21.46 -2.76 3.03
C MET A 402 -20.27 -3.66 2.64
N LYS A 403 -19.11 -3.07 2.38
CA LYS A 403 -17.86 -3.81 2.11
C LYS A 403 -17.26 -4.52 3.32
N GLY A 404 -17.82 -4.34 4.52
CA GLY A 404 -17.40 -5.03 5.75
C GLY A 404 -16.57 -4.16 6.70
N GLY A 405 -16.62 -2.84 6.51
CA GLY A 405 -15.98 -1.87 7.38
C GLY A 405 -16.79 -1.69 8.65
N ALA A 406 -16.13 -1.17 9.67
CA ALA A 406 -16.73 -0.90 10.98
C ALA A 406 -16.68 0.59 11.28
N LEU A 407 -17.70 1.14 11.93
CA LEU A 407 -17.80 2.55 12.28
C LEU A 407 -17.74 2.76 13.78
N LEU A 408 -16.90 3.72 14.19
CA LEU A 408 -16.93 4.29 15.53
C LEU A 408 -17.49 5.71 15.45
N VAL A 409 -18.66 5.94 16.03
CA VAL A 409 -19.36 7.23 15.96
C VAL A 409 -19.15 7.98 17.27
N ILE A 410 -18.44 9.11 17.23
CA ILE A 410 -18.06 9.89 18.44
C ILE A 410 -18.93 11.11 18.71
N HIS A 411 -19.65 11.62 17.70
CA HIS A 411 -20.52 12.77 17.87
C HIS A 411 -21.65 12.72 16.85
N MET A 412 -22.88 12.75 17.36
CA MET A 412 -24.10 12.93 16.59
C MET A 412 -24.57 14.37 16.78
N ILE A 413 -25.07 15.00 15.72
CA ILE A 413 -25.96 16.16 15.87
C ILE A 413 -27.24 15.65 16.56
N ASP A 414 -28.00 16.53 17.23
CA ASP A 414 -29.40 16.30 17.60
C ASP A 414 -30.33 16.17 16.37
N ASP A 415 -29.89 15.48 15.31
CA ASP A 415 -30.67 15.15 14.12
C ASP A 415 -31.23 13.73 14.29
N GLU A 416 -32.50 13.66 14.70
CA GLU A 416 -33.19 12.43 15.10
C GLU A 416 -33.17 11.37 13.99
N ASP A 417 -33.18 11.76 12.71
CA ASP A 417 -33.33 10.84 11.57
C ASP A 417 -32.09 9.97 11.30
N ILE A 418 -30.88 10.51 11.47
CA ILE A 418 -29.61 9.80 11.22
C ILE A 418 -29.29 8.85 12.38
N ASP A 419 -29.56 9.29 13.61
CA ASP A 419 -29.47 8.43 14.79
C ASP A 419 -30.48 7.30 14.67
N GLU A 420 -31.72 7.59 14.28
CA GLU A 420 -32.76 6.57 14.09
C GLU A 420 -32.38 5.55 13.02
N PHE A 421 -31.83 5.93 11.87
CA PHE A 421 -31.37 4.95 10.86
C PHE A 421 -30.36 3.97 11.46
N PHE A 422 -29.18 4.45 11.86
CA PHE A 422 -28.12 3.53 12.30
C PHE A 422 -28.48 2.81 13.60
N LYS A 423 -29.28 3.41 14.49
CA LYS A 423 -29.80 2.76 15.69
C LYS A 423 -30.80 1.65 15.34
N ASN A 424 -31.76 1.91 14.46
CA ASN A 424 -32.72 0.90 14.00
C ASN A 424 -32.01 -0.26 13.29
N VAL A 425 -31.02 0.02 12.43
CA VAL A 425 -30.28 -1.04 11.75
C VAL A 425 -29.42 -1.84 12.73
N ASN A 426 -28.81 -1.19 13.73
CA ASN A 426 -27.99 -1.88 14.72
C ASN A 426 -28.83 -2.75 15.66
N GLU A 427 -30.00 -2.26 16.09
CA GLU A 427 -30.94 -3.00 16.94
C GLU A 427 -31.58 -4.19 16.21
N THR A 428 -31.77 -4.08 14.89
CA THR A 428 -32.47 -5.12 14.11
C THR A 428 -31.51 -6.10 13.43
N ILE A 429 -30.30 -5.67 13.04
CA ILE A 429 -29.47 -6.39 12.07
C ILE A 429 -27.99 -6.51 12.46
N GLU A 430 -27.61 -6.04 13.66
CA GLU A 430 -26.24 -6.14 14.20
C GLU A 430 -25.17 -5.55 13.26
N LEU A 431 -25.42 -4.33 12.75
CA LEU A 431 -24.40 -3.63 11.96
C LEU A 431 -23.11 -3.38 12.78
N PRO A 432 -21.94 -3.35 12.13
CA PRO A 432 -20.68 -3.01 12.78
C PRO A 432 -20.57 -1.49 12.99
N VAL A 433 -21.46 -0.94 13.82
CA VAL A 433 -21.51 0.47 14.19
C VAL A 433 -21.65 0.56 15.70
N VAL A 434 -20.75 1.30 16.35
CA VAL A 434 -20.84 1.57 17.78
C VAL A 434 -20.73 3.06 18.07
N TYR A 435 -21.58 3.52 18.99
CA TYR A 435 -21.66 4.90 19.44
C TYR A 435 -20.90 5.09 20.74
N VAL A 436 -20.03 6.08 20.76
CA VAL A 436 -19.26 6.45 21.94
C VAL A 436 -19.99 7.58 22.65
N LYS A 437 -20.58 7.29 23.81
CA LYS A 437 -21.25 8.30 24.65
C LYS A 437 -20.29 8.92 25.68
N GLU A 438 -19.36 8.12 26.20
CA GLU A 438 -18.34 8.55 27.16
C GLU A 438 -17.01 7.88 26.81
N VAL A 439 -15.91 8.65 26.90
CA VAL A 439 -14.56 8.14 26.66
C VAL A 439 -14.02 7.57 27.97
N GLN A 440 -14.38 6.33 28.29
CA GLN A 440 -13.75 5.58 29.38
C GLN A 440 -12.62 4.73 28.80
N SER A 441 -11.41 5.27 28.85
CA SER A 441 -10.21 4.59 28.36
C SER A 441 -9.70 3.57 29.36
N ASP A 442 -9.31 2.39 28.89
CA ASP A 442 -8.60 1.38 29.67
C ASP A 442 -7.06 1.55 29.64
N GLY A 443 -6.57 2.61 29.00
CA GLY A 443 -5.15 2.93 28.83
C GLY A 443 -4.47 2.28 27.62
N ARG A 444 -5.14 1.38 26.88
CA ARG A 444 -4.64 0.89 25.59
C ARG A 444 -4.91 1.91 24.48
N GLU A 445 -4.18 1.82 23.38
CA GLU A 445 -4.41 2.61 22.18
C GLU A 445 -4.76 1.69 21.01
N VAL A 446 -5.64 2.15 20.13
CA VAL A 446 -6.00 1.48 18.88
C VAL A 446 -5.88 2.43 17.70
N ASN A 447 -5.52 1.90 16.54
CA ASN A 447 -5.52 2.66 15.29
C ASN A 447 -6.93 2.63 14.68
N VAL A 448 -7.49 3.81 14.43
CA VAL A 448 -8.73 4.01 13.68
C VAL A 448 -8.45 4.91 12.49
N LEU A 449 -9.30 4.85 11.47
CA LEU A 449 -9.20 5.70 10.29
C LEU A 449 -9.97 7.00 10.51
N TRP A 450 -9.44 8.15 10.12
CA TRP A 450 -10.19 9.43 10.17
C TRP A 450 -10.99 9.71 8.89
N LYS A 451 -10.74 8.96 7.82
CA LYS A 451 -11.47 8.99 6.54
C LYS A 451 -11.67 7.56 5.99
N PRO A 452 -12.60 7.33 5.05
CA PRO A 452 -12.83 5.99 4.52
C PRO A 452 -11.69 5.58 3.60
N CYS A 453 -10.92 4.58 4.01
CA CYS A 453 -9.81 4.02 3.22
C CYS A 453 -10.00 2.53 2.99
N TYR A 454 -9.57 2.07 1.82
CA TYR A 454 -9.70 0.69 1.40
C TYR A 454 -8.33 0.07 1.16
N LYS A 455 -8.13 -1.16 1.64
CA LYS A 455 -6.98 -1.99 1.31
C LYS A 455 -7.28 -2.70 -0.01
N HIS A 456 -6.32 -2.65 -0.92
CA HIS A 456 -6.40 -3.34 -2.20
C HIS A 456 -5.49 -4.55 -2.16
N LYS A 457 -6.02 -5.70 -2.57
CA LYS A 457 -5.24 -6.89 -2.85
C LYS A 457 -5.31 -7.20 -4.33
N VAL A 458 -4.16 -7.46 -4.93
CA VAL A 458 -4.06 -7.78 -6.35
C VAL A 458 -3.23 -9.04 -6.53
N ILE A 459 -3.77 -9.93 -7.36
CA ILE A 459 -3.16 -11.20 -7.75
C ILE A 459 -2.85 -11.10 -9.24
N TRP A 460 -1.58 -11.17 -9.59
CA TRP A 460 -1.10 -11.33 -10.97
C TRP A 460 -0.82 -12.80 -11.19
N THR A 461 -1.32 -13.34 -12.29
CA THR A 461 -1.03 -14.72 -12.66
C THR A 461 -0.88 -14.87 -14.16
N ASN A 462 0.06 -15.72 -14.56
CA ASN A 462 0.28 -16.12 -15.93
C ASN A 462 -0.49 -17.41 -16.32
N TYR A 463 -1.33 -17.93 -15.44
CA TYR A 463 -2.24 -19.00 -15.79
C TYR A 463 -3.27 -18.50 -16.82
N GLY A 464 -3.61 -19.37 -17.78
CA GLY A 464 -4.70 -19.12 -18.72
C GLY A 464 -6.04 -18.85 -17.99
N THR A 465 -7.01 -18.30 -18.74
CA THR A 465 -8.28 -17.64 -18.32
C THR A 465 -9.29 -18.43 -17.46
N ILE A 466 -8.87 -19.40 -16.65
CA ILE A 466 -9.75 -20.21 -15.80
C ILE A 466 -10.21 -19.45 -14.52
N PHE A 467 -9.74 -18.21 -14.30
CA PHE A 467 -10.06 -17.36 -13.13
C PHE A 467 -11.43 -16.66 -13.17
N ALA A 468 -12.37 -17.11 -14.00
CA ALA A 468 -13.65 -16.45 -14.23
C ALA A 468 -14.84 -17.04 -13.42
N ASN A 469 -14.61 -17.58 -12.23
CA ASN A 469 -15.68 -18.03 -11.33
C ASN A 469 -15.77 -17.17 -10.08
#